data_AF-A0A4W5MPK2-F1
#
_entry.id   AF-A0A4W5MPK2-F1
#
_cell.length_a   1.000
_cell.length_b   1.000
_cell.length_c   1.000
_cell.angle_alpha   90.00
_cell.angle_beta   90.00
_cell.angle_gamma   90.00
#
_symmetry.space_group_name_H-M   'P 1'
#
loop_
_entity.id
_entity.type
_entity.pdbx_description
1 polymer ?
#
loop_
_entity_poly.entity_id
_entity_poly.type
_entity_poly.pdbx_seq_one_letter_code
_entity_poly.pdbx_strand_id
1 'polypeptide(L)'
;MDLSGFKDGLEVIVPHPLVIRVPLLGYPTPTAKWSCGDKELTAGDRVSIVTRSSYTELTVAPSVRPDKGTYTLHLENDVTSAFGEIEVNVIASPSAPKDFKVSEVTRHHVHLMWEAPEHDGGSPVIGYQIEKKEVSRKTWVKVYLMSTL
;
A
#
# COMPACT_ATOMS: atom_id res chain seq x y z
N MET A 1 -9.72 10.20 22.44
CA MET A 1 -9.33 9.34 21.31
C MET A 1 -8.27 10.08 20.53
N ASP A 2 -7.09 9.50 20.37
CA ASP A 2 -5.97 10.19 19.73
C ASP A 2 -5.55 9.45 18.45
N LEU A 3 -6.05 9.94 17.32
CA LEU A 3 -5.58 9.55 15.98
C LEU A 3 -4.52 10.52 15.44
N SER A 4 -4.03 11.47 16.27
CA SER A 4 -3.02 12.44 15.84
C SER A 4 -1.66 11.82 15.51
N GLY A 5 -1.47 10.53 15.82
CA GLY A 5 -0.35 9.74 15.32
C GLY A 5 -0.33 9.60 13.79
N PHE A 6 -1.44 9.93 13.10
CA PHE A 6 -1.60 9.83 11.66
C PHE A 6 -1.93 11.19 11.02
N LYS A 7 -1.17 12.24 11.39
CA LYS A 7 -1.38 13.62 10.87
C LYS A 7 -1.45 13.72 9.34
N ASP A 8 -0.78 12.82 8.62
CA ASP A 8 -0.67 12.82 7.16
C ASP A 8 -1.39 11.62 6.50
N GLY A 9 -2.22 10.88 7.26
CA GLY A 9 -2.80 9.61 6.81
C GLY A 9 -1.86 8.41 6.96
N LEU A 10 -2.15 7.31 6.27
CA LEU A 10 -1.35 6.09 6.26
C LEU A 10 -1.05 5.63 4.83
N GLU A 11 0.22 5.44 4.50
CA GLU A 11 0.63 4.83 3.23
C GLU A 11 1.04 3.38 3.42
N VAL A 12 0.55 2.49 2.55
CA VAL A 12 0.85 1.06 2.58
C VAL A 12 1.33 0.60 1.20
N ILE A 13 2.45 -0.13 1.17
CA ILE A 13 2.99 -0.72 -0.06
C ILE A 13 2.53 -2.17 -0.19
N VAL A 14 1.82 -2.51 -1.27
CA VAL A 14 1.37 -3.87 -1.58
C VAL A 14 2.56 -4.84 -1.64
N PRO A 15 2.47 -6.06 -1.05
CA PRO A 15 1.33 -6.64 -0.33
C PRO A 15 1.43 -6.52 1.21
N HIS A 16 2.26 -5.59 1.73
CA HIS A 16 2.47 -5.45 3.17
C HIS A 16 1.15 -5.22 3.91
N PRO A 17 1.00 -5.74 5.15
CA PRO A 17 -0.24 -5.58 5.89
C PRO A 17 -0.54 -4.10 6.15
N LEU A 18 -1.78 -3.69 5.88
CA LEU A 18 -2.33 -2.43 6.36
C LEU A 18 -2.70 -2.63 7.81
N VAL A 19 -2.10 -1.86 8.72
CA VAL A 19 -2.36 -1.94 10.17
C VAL A 19 -2.71 -0.56 10.70
N ILE A 20 -3.90 -0.42 11.27
CA ILE A 20 -4.34 0.77 12.01
C ILE A 20 -4.54 0.37 13.46
N ARG A 21 -3.67 0.85 14.34
CA ARG A 21 -3.74 0.58 15.78
C ARG A 21 -4.01 1.86 16.54
N VAL A 22 -5.06 1.86 17.35
CA VAL A 22 -5.55 3.03 18.08
C VAL A 22 -5.57 2.73 19.58
N PRO A 23 -4.81 3.47 20.40
CA PRO A 23 -4.90 3.38 21.85
C PRO A 23 -6.31 3.73 22.34
N LEU A 24 -6.83 2.93 23.26
CA LEU A 24 -8.14 3.13 23.88
C LEU A 24 -7.99 3.77 25.25
N LEU A 25 -8.87 4.72 25.52
CA LEU A 25 -9.07 5.33 26.82
C LEU A 25 -10.57 5.26 27.11
N GLY A 26 -10.98 4.51 28.12
CA GLY A 26 -12.40 4.36 28.46
C GLY A 26 -12.69 3.14 29.32
N TYR A 27 -13.66 3.27 30.23
CA TYR A 27 -14.17 2.20 31.07
C TYR A 27 -15.71 2.27 31.14
N PRO A 28 -16.45 1.15 31.00
CA PRO A 28 -15.99 -0.17 30.56
C PRO A 28 -15.28 -0.12 29.20
N THR A 29 -14.48 -1.14 28.87
CA THR A 29 -13.73 -1.17 27.60
C THR A 29 -14.70 -0.95 26.43
N PRO A 30 -14.51 0.11 25.61
CA PRO A 30 -15.42 0.41 24.52
C PRO A 30 -15.38 -0.67 23.45
N THR A 31 -16.51 -0.88 22.80
CA THR A 31 -16.60 -1.70 21.60
C THR A 31 -16.11 -0.89 20.40
N ALA A 32 -15.42 -1.55 19.46
CA ALA A 32 -14.88 -0.91 18.26
C ALA A 32 -15.59 -1.44 17.02
N LYS A 33 -16.07 -0.52 16.19
CA LYS A 33 -16.61 -0.79 14.86
C LYS A 33 -15.77 -0.02 13.84
N TRP A 34 -15.39 -0.72 12.78
CA TRP A 34 -14.54 -0.17 11.71
C TRP A 34 -15.32 -0.14 10.41
N SER A 35 -15.16 0.91 9.62
CA SER A 35 -15.67 1.00 8.26
C SER A 35 -14.59 1.56 7.31
N CYS A 36 -14.73 1.26 6.02
CA CYS A 36 -13.97 1.88 4.94
C CYS A 36 -14.97 2.53 3.99
N GLY A 37 -15.01 3.87 3.96
CA GLY A 37 -16.14 4.62 3.40
C GLY A 37 -17.46 4.21 4.08
N ASP A 38 -18.47 3.92 3.28
CA ASP A 38 -19.79 3.49 3.79
C ASP A 38 -19.86 1.99 4.14
N LYS A 39 -18.78 1.23 3.92
CA LYS A 39 -18.77 -0.22 4.12
C LYS A 39 -18.23 -0.57 5.50
N GLU A 40 -19.06 -1.15 6.35
CA GLU A 40 -18.63 -1.75 7.62
C GLU A 40 -17.69 -2.95 7.36
N LEU A 41 -16.58 -2.98 8.10
CA LEU A 41 -15.57 -4.03 8.04
C LEU A 41 -15.86 -5.08 9.11
N THR A 42 -15.88 -6.33 8.68
CA THR A 42 -16.07 -7.49 9.55
C THR A 42 -14.88 -8.43 9.41
N ALA A 43 -14.59 -9.18 10.48
CA ALA A 43 -13.51 -10.14 10.48
C ALA A 43 -13.75 -11.23 9.41
N GLY A 44 -12.71 -11.54 8.64
CA GLY A 44 -12.76 -12.50 7.54
C GLY A 44 -11.35 -12.87 7.06
N ASP A 45 -11.24 -13.47 5.88
CA ASP A 45 -9.98 -14.04 5.39
C ASP A 45 -8.79 -13.07 5.35
N ARG A 46 -9.05 -11.80 4.95
CA ARG A 46 -8.02 -10.74 4.91
C ARG A 46 -8.11 -9.75 6.06
N VAL A 47 -9.21 -9.70 6.78
CA VAL A 47 -9.53 -8.64 7.75
C VAL A 47 -9.51 -9.22 9.16
N SER A 48 -8.64 -8.70 10.01
CA SER A 48 -8.59 -9.03 11.44
C SER A 48 -8.87 -7.77 12.26
N ILE A 49 -9.76 -7.88 13.25
CA ILE A 49 -10.09 -6.79 14.18
C ILE A 49 -9.85 -7.32 15.58
N VAL A 50 -8.98 -6.63 16.34
CA VAL A 50 -8.63 -6.98 17.71
C VAL A 50 -8.97 -5.80 18.61
N THR A 51 -9.82 -6.01 19.61
CA THR A 51 -10.13 -4.99 20.62
C THR A 51 -9.76 -5.51 22.00
N ARG A 52 -8.92 -4.75 22.70
CA ARG A 52 -8.46 -5.01 24.08
C ARG A 52 -8.72 -3.78 24.94
N SER A 53 -8.49 -3.88 26.25
CA SER A 53 -8.69 -2.75 27.17
C SER A 53 -7.82 -1.53 26.87
N SER A 54 -6.65 -1.70 26.25
CA SER A 54 -5.70 -0.62 25.98
C SER A 54 -5.62 -0.19 24.53
N TYR A 55 -6.15 -0.97 23.58
CA TYR A 55 -6.10 -0.63 22.15
C TYR A 55 -7.13 -1.41 21.34
N THR A 56 -7.47 -0.87 20.17
CA THR A 56 -8.08 -1.61 19.07
C THR A 56 -7.15 -1.58 17.87
N GLU A 57 -7.17 -2.63 17.07
CA GLU A 57 -6.33 -2.80 15.89
C GLU A 57 -7.15 -3.41 14.76
N LEU A 58 -7.10 -2.75 13.60
CA LEU A 58 -7.57 -3.27 12.33
C LEU A 58 -6.35 -3.68 11.51
N THR A 59 -6.34 -4.91 11.02
CA THR A 59 -5.36 -5.41 10.06
C THR A 59 -6.05 -5.88 8.78
N VAL A 60 -5.58 -5.42 7.63
CA VAL A 60 -5.95 -5.95 6.30
C VAL A 60 -4.71 -6.54 5.64
N ALA A 61 -4.68 -7.88 5.45
CA ALA A 61 -3.51 -8.61 4.97
C ALA A 61 -3.89 -9.79 4.05
N PRO A 62 -3.21 -9.96 2.89
CA PRO A 62 -2.33 -8.98 2.25
C PRO A 62 -3.10 -7.74 1.79
N SER A 63 -2.43 -6.59 1.74
CA SER A 63 -3.04 -5.38 1.17
C SER A 63 -3.12 -5.47 -0.34
N VAL A 64 -4.17 -4.87 -0.91
CA VAL A 64 -4.37 -4.69 -2.35
C VAL A 64 -4.82 -3.27 -2.64
N ARG A 65 -4.62 -2.80 -3.88
CA ARG A 65 -4.98 -1.41 -4.27
C ARG A 65 -6.41 -1.01 -3.89
N PRO A 66 -7.45 -1.86 -4.05
CA PRO A 66 -8.81 -1.52 -3.63
C PRO A 66 -9.00 -1.31 -2.13
N ASP A 67 -8.03 -1.64 -1.28
CA ASP A 67 -8.10 -1.36 0.16
C ASP A 67 -7.81 0.12 0.50
N LYS A 68 -7.50 0.96 -0.51
CA LYS A 68 -7.41 2.43 -0.40
C LYS A 68 -8.77 3.01 0.02
N GLY A 69 -8.75 3.99 0.92
CA GLY A 69 -9.95 4.74 1.29
C GLY A 69 -9.84 5.42 2.66
N THR A 70 -10.95 6.04 3.08
CA THR A 70 -11.08 6.61 4.41
C THR A 70 -11.59 5.55 5.36
N TYR A 71 -10.80 5.24 6.39
CA TYR A 71 -11.17 4.30 7.44
C TYR A 71 -11.71 5.07 8.63
N THR A 72 -12.89 4.67 9.09
CA THR A 72 -13.56 5.27 10.25
C THR A 72 -13.62 4.25 11.38
N LEU A 73 -13.17 4.66 12.56
CA LEU A 73 -13.31 3.91 13.80
C LEU A 73 -14.39 4.58 14.64
N HIS A 74 -15.44 3.83 14.98
CA HIS A 74 -16.45 4.22 15.95
C HIS A 74 -16.26 3.40 17.22
N LEU A 75 -16.07 4.09 18.36
CA LEU A 75 -15.92 3.53 19.69
C LEU A 75 -17.14 3.87 20.54
N GLU A 76 -17.72 2.88 21.20
CA GLU A 76 -18.93 3.08 21.99
C GLU A 76 -18.92 2.22 23.26
N ASN A 77 -19.29 2.83 24.39
CA ASN A 77 -19.74 2.19 25.61
C ASN A 77 -20.92 2.98 26.22
N ASP A 78 -21.47 2.50 27.34
CA ASP A 78 -22.63 3.12 28.02
C ASP A 78 -22.40 4.56 28.51
N VAL A 79 -21.17 5.08 28.45
CA VAL A 79 -20.76 6.39 28.99
C VAL A 79 -20.23 7.33 27.90
N THR A 80 -19.60 6.78 26.86
CA THR A 80 -18.79 7.52 25.89
C THR A 80 -18.96 6.93 24.50
N SER A 81 -19.16 7.83 23.53
CA SER A 81 -19.01 7.55 22.12
C SER A 81 -17.90 8.45 21.57
N ALA A 82 -17.01 7.88 20.76
CA ALA A 82 -15.95 8.59 20.08
C ALA A 82 -15.82 8.04 18.67
N PHE A 83 -15.47 8.90 17.72
CA PHE A 83 -15.17 8.49 16.37
C PHE A 83 -13.87 9.14 15.91
N GLY A 84 -13.24 8.53 14.91
CA GLY A 84 -12.10 9.12 14.25
C GLY A 84 -11.84 8.48 12.89
N GLU A 85 -11.22 9.26 12.01
CA GLU A 85 -11.01 8.91 10.61
C GLU A 85 -9.54 9.00 10.24
N ILE A 86 -9.13 8.17 9.28
CA ILE A 86 -7.80 8.19 8.69
C ILE A 86 -7.90 7.88 7.20
N GLU A 87 -7.25 8.68 6.37
CA GLU A 87 -7.07 8.37 4.95
C GLU A 87 -5.93 7.37 4.76
N VAL A 88 -6.21 6.27 4.06
CA VAL A 88 -5.23 5.26 3.71
C VAL A 88 -4.98 5.28 2.21
N ASN A 89 -3.72 5.52 1.82
CA ASN A 89 -3.25 5.38 0.44
C ASN A 89 -2.54 4.04 0.27
N VAL A 90 -2.88 3.29 -0.79
CA VAL A 90 -2.24 2.00 -1.09
C VAL A 90 -1.45 2.13 -2.38
N ILE A 91 -0.14 1.95 -2.26
CA ILE A 91 0.83 2.02 -3.36
C ILE A 91 1.20 0.58 -3.74
N ALA A 92 1.18 0.27 -5.03
CA ALA A 92 1.69 -0.98 -5.57
C ALA A 92 2.86 -0.72 -6.50
N SER A 93 3.57 -1.78 -6.89
CA SER A 93 4.54 -1.65 -7.97
C SER A 93 3.84 -1.22 -9.28
N PRO A 94 4.53 -0.45 -10.13
CA PRO A 94 4.08 -0.23 -11.49
C PRO A 94 3.91 -1.57 -12.23
N SER A 95 3.05 -1.57 -13.24
CA SER A 95 2.99 -2.67 -14.21
C SER A 95 4.28 -2.74 -15.04
N ALA A 96 4.43 -3.79 -15.83
CA ALA A 96 5.55 -3.89 -16.75
C ALA A 96 5.50 -2.74 -17.79
N PRO A 97 6.66 -2.21 -18.22
CA PRO A 97 6.73 -1.30 -19.37
C PRO A 97 6.12 -1.94 -20.61
N LYS A 98 5.53 -1.13 -21.48
CA LYS A 98 4.89 -1.59 -22.73
C LYS A 98 5.86 -1.50 -23.91
N ASP A 99 5.53 -2.21 -24.99
CA ASP A 99 6.22 -2.16 -26.28
C ASP A 99 7.76 -2.17 -26.19
N PHE A 100 8.32 -3.11 -25.41
CA PHE A 100 9.76 -3.23 -25.30
C PHE A 100 10.36 -3.70 -26.63
N LYS A 101 11.18 -2.84 -27.24
CA LYS A 101 11.82 -3.09 -28.53
C LYS A 101 13.29 -2.70 -28.53
N VAL A 102 14.05 -3.47 -29.30
CA VAL A 102 15.43 -3.15 -29.65
C VAL A 102 15.40 -2.39 -30.97
N SER A 103 15.67 -1.09 -30.95
CA SER A 103 15.58 -0.23 -32.13
C SER A 103 16.86 -0.25 -32.96
N GLU A 104 18.01 -0.43 -32.32
CA GLU A 104 19.30 -0.47 -32.99
C GLU A 104 20.27 -1.38 -32.25
N VAL A 105 21.06 -2.14 -33.02
CA VAL A 105 22.14 -2.98 -32.51
C VAL A 105 23.41 -2.65 -33.25
N THR A 106 24.44 -2.24 -32.52
CA THR A 106 25.79 -2.09 -33.06
C THR A 106 26.75 -3.03 -32.33
N ARG A 107 28.01 -3.08 -32.79
CA ARG A 107 29.04 -3.87 -32.12
C ARG A 107 29.36 -3.40 -30.69
N HIS A 108 28.98 -2.15 -30.34
CA HIS A 108 29.37 -1.50 -29.09
C HIS A 108 28.20 -1.15 -28.17
N HIS A 109 27.02 -0.88 -28.73
CA HIS A 109 25.85 -0.45 -27.98
C HIS A 109 24.56 -1.00 -28.59
N VAL A 110 23.50 -0.94 -27.79
CA VAL A 110 22.15 -1.31 -28.17
C VAL A 110 21.24 -0.17 -27.77
N HIS A 111 20.34 0.23 -28.66
CA HIS A 111 19.26 1.16 -28.32
C HIS A 111 18.00 0.38 -27.98
N LEU A 112 17.46 0.71 -26.81
CA LEU A 112 16.27 0.10 -26.24
C LEU A 112 15.19 1.18 -26.16
N MET A 113 13.98 0.82 -26.57
CA MET A 113 12.82 1.68 -26.47
C MET A 113 11.70 0.90 -25.79
N TRP A 114 10.92 1.60 -24.99
CA TRP A 114 9.72 1.09 -24.35
C TRP A 114 8.77 2.24 -24.08
N GLU A 115 7.52 1.91 -23.80
CA GLU A 115 6.49 2.83 -23.36
C GLU A 115 6.27 2.71 -21.86
N ALA A 116 5.72 3.76 -21.27
CA ALA A 116 5.38 3.77 -19.85
C ALA A 116 4.38 2.63 -19.51
N PRO A 117 4.45 2.09 -18.28
CA PRO A 117 3.49 1.09 -17.85
C PRO A 117 2.06 1.65 -17.84
N GLU A 118 1.07 0.78 -18.05
CA GLU A 118 -0.35 1.17 -18.02
C GLU A 118 -0.79 1.72 -16.67
N HIS A 119 -0.25 1.12 -15.61
CA HIS A 119 -0.56 1.44 -14.24
C HIS A 119 0.74 1.70 -13.51
N ASP A 120 0.89 2.91 -13.00
CA ASP A 120 2.12 3.44 -12.39
C ASP A 120 2.38 2.90 -10.98
N GLY A 121 1.37 2.42 -10.27
CA GLY A 121 1.55 2.06 -8.86
C GLY A 121 0.58 2.74 -7.90
N GLY A 122 -0.07 3.81 -8.33
CA GLY A 122 -0.62 4.80 -7.40
C GLY A 122 0.43 5.84 -6.96
N SER A 123 1.62 5.81 -7.57
CA SER A 123 2.67 6.81 -7.47
C SER A 123 3.32 6.96 -8.85
N PRO A 124 3.76 8.17 -9.23
CA PRO A 124 4.50 8.37 -10.48
C PRO A 124 5.70 7.42 -10.59
N VAL A 125 5.94 6.92 -11.80
CA VAL A 125 7.15 6.13 -12.10
C VAL A 125 8.36 7.05 -11.99
N ILE A 126 9.29 6.71 -11.09
CA ILE A 126 10.50 7.49 -10.82
C ILE A 126 11.71 7.05 -11.68
N GLY A 127 11.60 5.91 -12.36
CA GLY A 127 12.66 5.41 -13.21
C GLY A 127 12.48 3.97 -13.69
N TYR A 128 13.45 3.51 -14.49
CA TYR A 128 13.52 2.17 -15.07
C TYR A 128 14.87 1.52 -14.77
N GLN A 129 14.86 0.25 -14.36
CA GLN A 129 16.06 -0.57 -14.20
C GLN A 129 16.21 -1.49 -15.41
N ILE A 130 17.34 -1.37 -16.12
CA ILE A 130 17.67 -2.23 -17.27
C ILE A 130 18.62 -3.32 -16.79
N GLU A 131 18.28 -4.57 -17.10
CA GLU A 131 19.11 -5.73 -16.83
C GLU A 131 19.45 -6.47 -18.12
N LYS A 132 20.65 -7.05 -18.20
CA LYS A 132 21.06 -7.93 -19.30
C LYS A 132 21.52 -9.27 -18.78
N LYS A 133 21.33 -10.32 -19.57
CA LYS A 133 21.85 -11.66 -19.30
C LYS A 133 22.61 -12.18 -20.51
N GLU A 134 23.88 -12.54 -20.32
CA GLU A 134 24.64 -13.29 -21.32
C GLU A 134 24.06 -14.70 -21.44
N VAL A 135 23.92 -15.22 -22.67
CA VAL A 135 23.31 -16.54 -22.91
C VAL A 135 24.01 -17.67 -22.15
N SER A 136 25.33 -17.56 -21.99
CA SER A 136 26.18 -18.51 -21.25
C SER A 136 26.02 -18.43 -19.73
N ARG A 137 25.41 -17.36 -19.20
CA ARG A 137 25.25 -17.11 -17.76
C ARG A 137 23.81 -17.36 -17.32
N LYS A 138 23.67 -17.83 -16.08
CA LYS A 138 22.35 -18.01 -15.44
C LYS A 138 21.83 -16.73 -14.77
N THR A 139 22.67 -15.71 -14.61
CA THR A 139 22.36 -14.52 -13.80
C THR A 139 22.22 -13.27 -14.65
N TRP A 140 21.18 -12.49 -14.36
CA TRP A 140 21.00 -11.13 -14.88
C TRP A 140 21.97 -10.17 -14.19
N VAL A 141 22.43 -9.17 -14.92
CA VAL A 141 23.32 -8.11 -14.44
C VAL A 141 22.64 -6.77 -14.70
N LYS A 142 22.63 -5.91 -13.68
CA LYS A 142 22.13 -4.53 -13.80
C LYS A 142 23.05 -3.74 -14.73
N VAL A 143 22.45 -3.07 -15.71
CA VAL A 143 23.18 -2.29 -16.72
C VAL A 143 23.03 -0.80 -16.48
N TYR A 144 21.80 -0.36 -16.21
CA TYR A 144 21.50 1.05 -16.10
C TYR A 144 20.28 1.29 -15.20
N LEU A 145 20.30 2.43 -14.50
CA LEU A 145 19.17 2.97 -13.77
C LEU A 145 18.85 4.33 -14.39
N MET A 146 17.71 4.43 -15.06
CA MET A 146 17.27 5.68 -15.69
C MET A 146 16.29 6.39 -14.76
N SER A 147 16.64 7.60 -14.32
CA SER A 147 15.77 8.43 -13.50
C SER A 147 14.90 9.32 -14.38
N THR A 148 13.61 9.41 -14.07
CA THR A 148 12.71 10.43 -14.63
C THR A 148 12.52 11.51 -13.57
N LEU A 149 13.14 12.69 -13.78
CA LEU A 149 12.96 13.86 -12.91
C LEU A 149 11.60 14.52 -13.17
#